data_AF-A0AAU6NRY3-F1
#
_entry.id   AF-A0AAU6NRY3-F1
#
_cell.length_a   1.000
_cell.length_b   1.000
_cell.length_c   1.000
_cell.angle_alpha   90.00
_cell.angle_beta   90.00
_cell.angle_gamma   90.00
#
_symmetry.space_group_name_H-M   'P 1'
#
loop_
_entity.id
_entity.type
_entity.pdbx_description
1 polymer ?
#
loop_
_entity_poly.entity_id
_entity_poly.type
_entity_poly.pdbx_seq_one_letter_code
_entity_poly.pdbx_strand_id
1 'polypeptide(L)'
;MGYTRQCAVFQNQSVPEVVEQVLRRHGLEGPDFEFRLERSYPARELITQWRETDLQFIQRILSEVGIYWRTEMDDVRGLDTYIFADSQLNYRFDVRLPYREPSGLFDGAAESVWDVRTWHRIVTGTVATRDYNYRTATTPMDATVSVRSNAVTTGEHYRYKCAPPGGRSSRRRI
;
A
#
# COMPACT_ATOMS: atom_id res chain seq x y z
N MET A 1 16.86 0.71 -8.88
CA MET A 1 17.03 0.57 -7.41
C MET A 1 17.18 -0.90 -6.97
N GLY A 2 18.18 -1.65 -7.47
CA GLY A 2 18.16 -3.13 -7.40
C GLY A 2 19.27 -3.86 -6.64
N TYR A 3 20.43 -3.25 -6.35
CA TYR A 3 21.63 -4.06 -6.09
C TYR A 3 22.31 -3.89 -4.73
N THR A 4 21.87 -2.95 -3.88
CA THR A 4 22.47 -2.74 -2.55
C THR A 4 21.40 -2.68 -1.48
N ARG A 5 21.55 -3.53 -0.45
CA ARG A 5 20.76 -3.46 0.78
C ARG A 5 21.38 -2.41 1.69
N GLN A 6 20.56 -1.60 2.32
CA GLN A 6 21.03 -0.52 3.19
C GLN A 6 20.43 -0.63 4.58
N CYS A 7 21.11 0.01 5.53
CA CYS A 7 20.59 0.25 6.87
C CYS A 7 20.58 1.76 7.09
N ALA A 8 19.39 2.30 7.40
CA ALA A 8 19.19 3.73 7.61
C ALA A 8 18.19 3.96 8.74
N VAL A 9 18.32 5.11 9.39
CA VAL A 9 17.46 5.54 10.49
C VAL A 9 16.95 6.93 10.18
N PHE A 10 15.63 7.09 10.17
CA PHE A 10 14.93 8.36 9.99
C PHE A 10 14.21 8.69 11.29
N GLN A 11 14.32 9.93 11.76
CA GLN A 11 13.77 10.37 13.03
C GLN A 11 12.87 11.58 12.83
N ASN A 12 11.74 11.62 13.53
CA ASN A 12 10.77 12.72 13.51
C ASN A 12 10.31 13.11 12.09
N GLN A 13 10.07 12.11 11.24
CA GLN A 13 9.63 12.30 9.85
C GLN A 13 8.40 11.46 9.57
N SER A 14 7.52 11.96 8.72
CA SER A 14 6.36 11.25 8.21
C SER A 14 6.77 10.25 7.11
N VAL A 15 5.89 9.29 6.82
CA VAL A 15 6.16 8.28 5.78
C VAL A 15 6.36 8.94 4.40
N PRO A 16 5.52 9.89 3.94
CA PRO A 16 5.75 10.57 2.67
C PRO A 16 7.10 11.29 2.59
N GLU A 17 7.52 11.98 3.66
CA GLU A 17 8.82 12.67 3.71
C GLU A 17 10.00 11.71 3.58
N VAL A 18 9.95 10.56 4.27
CA VAL A 18 10.99 9.53 4.16
C VAL A 18 11.05 8.96 2.75
N VAL A 19 9.89 8.68 2.15
CA VAL A 19 9.82 8.17 0.76
C VAL A 19 10.40 9.20 -0.20
N GLU A 20 10.00 10.46 -0.09
CA GLU A 20 10.56 11.55 -0.88
C GLU A 20 12.09 11.65 -0.76
N GLN A 21 12.61 11.58 0.46
CA GLN A 21 14.06 11.64 0.69
C GLN A 21 14.79 10.48 0.00
N VAL A 22 14.24 9.27 0.08
CA VAL A 22 14.81 8.09 -0.59
C VAL A 22 14.74 8.24 -2.11
N LEU A 23 13.62 8.69 -2.68
CA LEU A 23 13.47 8.92 -4.12
C LEU A 23 14.49 9.95 -4.64
N ARG A 24 14.62 11.09 -3.95
CA ARG A 24 15.59 12.14 -4.29
C ARG A 24 17.04 11.66 -4.22
N ARG A 25 17.36 10.78 -3.26
CA ARG A 25 18.70 10.17 -3.16
C ARG A 25 19.06 9.30 -4.37
N HIS A 26 18.06 8.75 -5.05
CA HIS A 26 18.24 8.00 -6.30
C HIS A 26 18.21 8.87 -7.56
N GLY A 27 18.18 10.19 -7.42
CA GLY A 27 18.22 11.14 -8.54
C GLY A 27 16.86 11.39 -9.20
N LEU A 28 15.76 11.00 -8.55
CA LEU A 28 14.42 11.40 -8.97
C LEU A 28 14.15 12.82 -8.48
N GLU A 29 13.71 13.69 -9.37
CA GLU A 29 13.38 15.08 -9.10
C GLU A 29 11.85 15.28 -9.02
N GLY A 30 11.43 16.50 -8.65
CA GLY A 30 10.02 16.86 -8.55
C GLY A 30 9.13 16.55 -9.77
N PRO A 31 9.59 16.60 -11.04
CA PRO A 31 8.77 16.16 -12.17
C PRO A 31 8.62 14.63 -12.28
N ASP A 32 9.50 13.86 -11.65
CA ASP A 32 9.49 12.39 -11.75
C ASP A 32 8.50 11.74 -10.78
N PHE A 33 8.03 12.47 -9.75
CA PHE A 33 7.05 11.94 -8.80
C PHE A 33 6.15 13.01 -8.21
N GLU A 34 4.92 12.62 -7.87
CA GLU A 34 3.90 13.49 -7.29
C GLU A 34 3.17 12.79 -6.13
N PHE A 35 2.90 13.52 -5.06
CA PHE A 35 2.08 13.03 -3.94
C PHE A 35 0.67 13.64 -4.00
N ARG A 36 -0.33 12.81 -4.30
CA ARG A 36 -1.77 13.15 -4.29
C ARG A 36 -2.46 12.48 -3.11
N LEU A 37 -2.17 13.00 -1.93
CA LEU A 37 -2.62 12.44 -0.64
C LEU A 37 -3.78 13.28 -0.08
N GLU A 38 -4.88 12.63 0.28
CA GLU A 38 -6.01 13.30 0.97
C GLU A 38 -5.86 13.27 2.49
N ARG A 39 -5.15 12.26 3.02
CA ARG A 39 -4.91 12.10 4.45
C ARG A 39 -3.63 12.81 4.89
N SER A 40 -3.64 13.28 6.13
CA SER A 40 -2.44 13.75 6.81
C SER A 40 -1.73 12.57 7.49
N TYR A 41 -0.42 12.48 7.31
CA TYR A 41 0.42 11.43 7.88
C TYR A 41 1.31 12.01 8.98
N PRO A 42 1.09 11.63 10.26
CA PRO A 42 1.88 12.18 11.35
C PRO A 42 3.35 11.73 11.26
N ALA A 43 4.25 12.60 11.72
CA ALA A 43 5.65 12.26 11.88
C ALA A 43 5.81 11.10 12.86
N ARG A 44 6.65 10.12 12.50
CA ARG A 44 7.01 9.00 13.36
C ARG A 44 8.32 9.33 14.08
N GLU A 45 8.40 8.97 15.36
CA GLU A 45 9.61 9.16 16.18
C GLU A 45 10.81 8.45 15.55
N LEU A 46 10.60 7.24 15.03
CA LEU A 46 11.64 6.42 14.44
C LEU A 46 11.10 5.58 13.28
N ILE A 47 11.77 5.65 12.12
CA ILE A 47 11.58 4.74 10.99
C ILE A 47 12.94 4.12 10.68
N THR A 48 12.97 2.79 10.63
CA THR A 48 14.20 2.04 10.36
C THR A 48 14.09 1.29 9.04
N GLN A 49 15.17 1.35 8.28
CA GLN A 49 15.44 0.47 7.14
C GLN A 49 16.48 -0.56 7.60
N TRP A 50 16.15 -1.85 7.52
CA TRP A 50 17.05 -2.90 8.03
C TRP A 50 17.30 -4.00 7.00
N ARG A 51 18.51 -3.99 6.41
CA ARG A 51 18.99 -5.02 5.46
C ARG A 51 18.03 -5.29 4.30
N GLU A 52 17.27 -4.27 3.91
CA GLU A 52 16.31 -4.29 2.80
C GLU A 52 16.77 -3.33 1.71
N THR A 53 16.31 -3.56 0.47
CA THR A 53 16.55 -2.60 -0.62
C THR A 53 15.66 -1.38 -0.44
N ASP A 54 16.04 -0.25 -1.05
CA ASP A 54 15.24 0.97 -0.96
C ASP A 54 13.82 0.77 -1.52
N LEU A 55 13.68 -0.02 -2.58
CA LEU A 55 12.36 -0.38 -3.11
C LEU A 55 11.55 -1.22 -2.13
N GLN A 56 12.15 -2.22 -1.49
CA GLN A 56 11.47 -3.05 -0.48
C GLN A 56 11.03 -2.21 0.73
N PHE A 57 11.90 -1.29 1.15
CA PHE A 57 11.62 -0.33 2.22
C PHE A 57 10.41 0.54 1.89
N ILE A 58 10.43 1.21 0.72
CA ILE A 58 9.34 2.05 0.24
C ILE A 58 8.03 1.26 0.18
N GLN A 59 8.05 0.05 -0.42
CA GLN A 59 6.88 -0.81 -0.51
C GLN A 59 6.29 -1.14 0.85
N ARG A 60 7.14 -1.50 1.82
CA ARG A 60 6.74 -1.84 3.17
C ARG A 60 6.08 -0.64 3.86
N ILE A 61 6.75 0.50 3.92
CA ILE A 61 6.25 1.67 4.67
C ILE A 61 5.00 2.29 4.03
N LEU A 62 4.89 2.30 2.69
CA LEU A 62 3.69 2.77 2.00
C LEU A 62 2.49 1.85 2.25
N SER A 63 2.69 0.54 2.21
CA SER A 63 1.62 -0.44 2.48
C SER A 63 1.11 -0.38 3.93
N GLU A 64 1.97 -0.02 4.89
CA GLU A 64 1.57 0.17 6.29
C GLU A 64 0.58 1.33 6.47
N VAL A 65 0.67 2.37 5.63
CA VAL A 65 -0.18 3.56 5.71
C VAL A 65 -1.29 3.61 4.65
N GLY A 66 -1.34 2.61 3.77
CA GLY A 66 -2.34 2.50 2.71
C GLY A 66 -2.12 3.44 1.52
N ILE A 67 -0.88 3.85 1.27
CA ILE A 67 -0.53 4.61 0.06
C ILE A 67 -0.16 3.60 -1.03
N TYR A 68 -0.73 3.77 -2.21
CA TYR A 68 -0.33 3.06 -3.43
C TYR A 68 0.34 4.04 -4.39
N TRP A 69 0.98 3.53 -5.44
CA TRP A 69 1.49 4.38 -6.51
C TRP A 69 1.11 3.82 -7.88
N ARG A 70 1.10 4.70 -8.87
CA ARG A 70 0.98 4.36 -10.29
C ARG A 70 1.99 5.17 -11.10
N THR A 71 2.26 4.73 -12.31
CA THR A 71 3.06 5.51 -13.26
C THR A 71 2.13 6.11 -14.31
N GLU A 72 2.37 7.36 -14.66
CA GLU A 72 1.70 8.07 -15.74
C GLU A 72 2.76 8.59 -16.69
N MET A 73 2.62 8.25 -17.97
CA MET A 73 3.51 8.73 -19.02
C MET A 73 2.99 10.09 -19.49
N ASP A 74 3.85 11.11 -19.42
CA ASP A 74 3.60 12.41 -20.02
C ASP A 74 3.98 12.35 -21.50
N ASP A 75 2.99 12.24 -22.39
CA ASP A 75 3.20 12.16 -23.84
C ASP A 75 3.92 13.40 -24.42
N VAL A 76 3.84 14.56 -23.75
CA VAL A 76 4.46 15.81 -24.21
C VAL A 76 5.93 15.86 -23.82
N ARG A 77 6.28 15.38 -22.62
CA ARG A 77 7.66 15.40 -22.11
C ARG A 77 8.42 14.10 -22.36
N GLY A 78 7.73 13.01 -22.67
CA GLY A 78 8.31 11.67 -22.78
C GLY A 78 8.87 11.14 -21.46
N LEU A 79 8.35 11.62 -20.33
CA LEU A 79 8.81 11.27 -18.99
C LEU A 79 7.74 10.46 -18.25
N ASP A 80 8.19 9.49 -17.46
CA ASP A 80 7.35 8.69 -16.57
C ASP A 80 7.27 9.36 -15.20
N THR A 81 6.08 9.78 -14.79
CA THR A 81 5.83 10.36 -13.46
C THR A 81 5.20 9.32 -12.53
N TYR A 82 5.78 9.14 -11.35
CA TYR A 82 5.25 8.27 -10.29
C TYR A 82 4.27 9.04 -9.39
N ILE A 83 2.99 8.68 -9.43
CA ILE A 83 1.95 9.31 -8.62
C ILE A 83 1.65 8.43 -7.41
N PHE A 84 1.93 8.94 -6.22
CA PHE A 84 1.58 8.34 -4.92
C PHE A 84 0.22 8.84 -4.46
N ALA A 85 -0.70 7.93 -4.15
CA ALA A 85 -2.08 8.27 -3.79
C ALA A 85 -2.64 7.34 -2.70
N ASP A 86 -3.64 7.83 -1.96
CA ASP A 86 -4.32 7.11 -0.86
C ASP A 86 -5.84 6.99 -1.05
N SER A 87 -6.39 7.66 -2.07
CA SER A 87 -7.81 7.74 -2.38
C SER A 87 -8.13 7.14 -3.75
N GLN A 88 -9.33 6.57 -3.89
CA GLN A 88 -9.85 6.07 -5.16
C GLN A 88 -10.12 7.20 -6.17
N LEU A 89 -10.25 8.45 -5.72
CA LEU A 89 -10.42 9.60 -6.61
C LEU A 89 -9.25 9.78 -7.58
N ASN A 90 -8.08 9.23 -7.23
CA ASN A 90 -6.91 9.23 -8.10
C ASN A 90 -6.91 8.09 -9.15
N TYR A 91 -7.95 7.26 -9.23
CA TYR A 91 -8.09 6.27 -10.30
C TYR A 91 -8.50 6.91 -11.63
N ARG A 92 -8.14 6.27 -12.75
CA ARG A 92 -8.66 6.66 -14.06
C ARG A 92 -10.05 6.06 -14.21
N PHE A 93 -11.05 6.93 -14.22
CA PHE A 93 -12.44 6.57 -14.47
C PHE A 93 -12.75 6.68 -15.97
N ASP A 94 -13.92 6.15 -16.37
CA ASP A 94 -14.49 6.28 -17.72
C ASP A 94 -13.69 5.65 -18.88
N VAL A 95 -12.74 4.76 -18.60
CA VAL A 95 -12.12 3.92 -19.63
C VAL A 95 -13.12 2.85 -20.06
N ARG A 96 -13.56 2.91 -21.32
CA ARG A 96 -14.47 1.92 -21.92
C ARG A 96 -13.74 1.18 -23.04
N LEU A 97 -13.57 -0.12 -22.88
CA LEU A 97 -13.01 -1.00 -23.89
C LEU A 97 -14.06 -2.03 -24.33
N PRO A 98 -14.30 -2.20 -25.64
CA PRO A 98 -15.21 -3.23 -26.13
C PRO A 98 -14.64 -4.63 -25.87
N TYR A 99 -15.49 -5.60 -25.51
CA TYR A 99 -15.11 -7.01 -25.44
C TYR A 99 -15.32 -7.67 -26.81
N ARG A 100 -14.29 -8.34 -27.34
CA ARG A 100 -14.34 -9.04 -28.63
C ARG A 100 -13.53 -10.32 -28.57
N GLU A 101 -14.20 -11.45 -28.79
CA GLU A 101 -13.51 -12.75 -28.92
C GLU A 101 -12.76 -12.80 -30.26
N PRO A 102 -11.51 -13.32 -30.30
CA PRO A 102 -10.72 -13.42 -31.50
C PRO A 102 -11.30 -14.55 -32.39
N SER A 103 -12.43 -14.27 -33.03
CA SER A 103 -13.01 -15.12 -34.07
C SER A 103 -12.38 -14.72 -35.41
N GLY A 104 -11.83 -15.72 -36.11
CA GLY A 104 -10.87 -15.51 -37.18
C GLY A 104 -11.31 -14.55 -38.28
N LEU A 105 -10.34 -13.70 -38.66
CA LEU A 105 -10.13 -12.93 -39.90
C LEU A 105 -10.28 -11.40 -39.86
N PHE A 106 -10.87 -10.78 -38.83
CA PHE A 106 -10.86 -9.30 -38.73
C PHE A 106 -11.09 -8.78 -37.30
N ASP A 107 -10.08 -8.15 -36.69
CA ASP A 107 -10.17 -7.52 -35.36
C ASP A 107 -10.67 -6.05 -35.40
N GLY A 108 -11.06 -5.56 -36.59
CA GLY A 108 -11.59 -4.21 -36.74
C GLY A 108 -10.64 -3.07 -36.34
N ALA A 109 -9.34 -3.37 -36.14
CA ALA A 109 -8.27 -2.44 -35.74
C ALA A 109 -8.57 -1.56 -34.51
N ALA A 110 -9.55 -1.95 -33.69
CA ALA A 110 -9.96 -1.19 -32.52
C ALA A 110 -9.48 -1.90 -31.26
N GLU A 111 -8.89 -1.15 -30.33
CA GLU A 111 -8.47 -1.70 -29.03
C GLU A 111 -9.66 -2.37 -28.33
N SER A 112 -9.50 -3.64 -27.99
CA SER A 112 -10.55 -4.47 -27.42
C SER A 112 -10.00 -5.48 -26.41
N VAL A 113 -10.87 -5.95 -25.52
CA VAL A 113 -10.55 -7.01 -24.55
C VAL A 113 -11.01 -8.35 -25.12
N TRP A 114 -10.11 -9.32 -25.19
CA TRP A 114 -10.38 -10.63 -25.78
C TRP A 114 -10.66 -11.77 -24.80
N ASP A 115 -10.30 -11.60 -23.52
CA ASP A 115 -10.50 -12.60 -22.47
C ASP A 115 -10.69 -11.86 -21.14
N VAL A 116 -11.68 -12.30 -20.38
CA VAL A 116 -11.97 -11.78 -19.03
C VAL A 116 -12.06 -12.97 -18.10
N ARG A 117 -11.16 -13.04 -17.12
CA ARG A 117 -11.14 -14.08 -16.10
C ARG A 117 -11.36 -13.47 -14.73
N THR A 118 -12.30 -14.04 -13.98
CA THR A 118 -12.61 -13.59 -12.62
C THR A 118 -12.17 -14.67 -11.63
N TRP A 119 -11.24 -14.32 -10.75
CA TRP A 119 -10.85 -15.16 -9.62
C TRP A 119 -11.41 -14.59 -8.32
N HIS A 120 -11.97 -15.47 -7.50
CA HIS A 120 -12.42 -15.13 -6.16
C HIS A 120 -11.47 -15.78 -5.14
N ARG A 121 -10.96 -14.99 -4.20
CA ARG A 121 -10.13 -15.49 -3.11
C ARG A 121 -10.79 -15.12 -1.78
N ILE A 122 -10.85 -16.08 -0.87
CA ILE A 122 -11.37 -15.85 0.49
C ILE A 122 -10.39 -14.91 1.20
N VAL A 123 -10.90 -13.80 1.72
CA VAL A 123 -10.14 -12.80 2.49
C VAL A 123 -10.73 -12.67 3.90
N THR A 124 -9.87 -12.48 4.89
CA THR A 124 -10.26 -12.24 6.29
C THR A 124 -11.05 -10.93 6.41
N GLY A 125 -12.23 -10.98 7.03
CA GLY A 125 -13.16 -9.85 7.10
C GLY A 125 -12.92 -8.86 8.22
N THR A 126 -12.16 -9.23 9.24
CA THR A 126 -11.86 -8.33 10.34
C THR A 126 -10.38 -8.40 10.68
N VAL A 127 -9.73 -7.23 10.68
CA VAL A 127 -8.37 -7.07 11.19
C VAL A 127 -8.45 -6.18 12.42
N ALA A 128 -8.13 -6.75 13.57
CA ALA A 128 -7.95 -6.02 14.83
C ALA A 128 -6.46 -5.85 15.09
N THR A 129 -6.02 -4.60 15.23
CA THR A 129 -4.67 -4.24 15.64
C THR A 129 -4.72 -3.55 17.00
N ARG A 130 -3.95 -4.07 17.95
CA ARG A 130 -3.75 -3.44 19.26
C ARG A 130 -2.32 -2.90 19.31
N ASP A 131 -2.19 -1.61 19.58
CA ASP A 131 -0.89 -0.96 19.77
C ASP A 131 -0.68 -0.64 21.26
N TYR A 132 0.58 -0.56 21.68
CA TYR A 132 0.96 -0.26 23.06
C TYR A 132 1.92 0.93 23.09
N ASN A 133 1.44 2.06 23.57
CA ASN A 133 2.26 3.25 23.79
C ASN A 133 2.68 3.33 25.26
N TYR A 134 3.96 3.12 25.55
CA TYR A 134 4.50 3.14 26.92
C TYR A 134 4.43 4.52 27.59
N ARG A 135 4.33 5.61 26.82
CA ARG A 135 4.17 6.98 27.36
C ARG A 135 2.73 7.27 27.79
N THR A 136 1.76 6.48 27.30
CA THR A 136 0.34 6.54 27.67
C THR A 136 -0.19 5.13 27.95
N ALA A 137 0.49 4.43 28.87
CA ALA A 137 0.27 3.01 29.15
C ALA A 137 -1.17 2.65 29.59
N THR A 138 -1.97 3.63 30.01
CA THR A 138 -3.35 3.47 30.47
C THR A 138 -4.41 3.63 29.37
N THR A 139 -4.03 4.05 28.14
CA THR A 139 -5.00 4.29 27.07
C THR A 139 -5.11 3.07 26.15
N PRO A 140 -6.28 2.39 26.07
CA PRO A 140 -6.47 1.28 25.15
C PRO A 140 -6.41 1.79 23.69
N MET A 141 -5.34 1.42 22.96
CA MET A 141 -5.20 1.68 21.52
C MET A 141 -5.64 0.44 20.73
N ASP A 142 -6.94 0.17 20.79
CA ASP A 142 -7.60 -0.88 20.02
C ASP A 142 -8.16 -0.28 18.73
N ALA A 143 -7.65 -0.71 17.57
CA ALA A 143 -8.22 -0.35 16.27
C ALA A 143 -8.75 -1.60 15.56
N THR A 144 -10.06 -1.60 15.28
CA THR A 144 -10.74 -2.68 14.56
C THR A 144 -11.20 -2.12 13.21
N VAL A 145 -10.70 -2.67 12.12
CA VAL A 145 -11.20 -2.39 10.77
C VAL A 145 -11.92 -3.64 10.27
N SER A 146 -13.20 -3.50 9.97
CA SER A 146 -14.03 -4.57 9.42
C SER A 146 -14.37 -4.27 7.97
N VAL A 147 -14.09 -5.22 7.07
CA VAL A 147 -14.52 -5.18 5.68
C VAL A 147 -15.76 -6.08 5.59
N ARG A 148 -16.94 -5.48 5.47
CA ARG A 148 -18.18 -6.22 5.25
C ARG A 148 -18.49 -6.21 3.76
N SER A 149 -18.47 -7.39 3.14
CA SER A 149 -18.97 -7.60 1.78
C SER A 149 -19.98 -8.75 1.83
N ASN A 150 -21.15 -8.56 1.21
CA ASN A 150 -22.25 -9.55 1.19
C ASN A 150 -21.94 -10.82 0.37
N ALA A 151 -20.76 -10.89 -0.27
CA ALA A 151 -20.37 -11.96 -1.19
C ALA A 151 -19.19 -12.84 -0.72
N VAL A 152 -18.68 -12.64 0.50
CA VAL A 152 -17.45 -13.33 0.97
C VAL A 152 -17.61 -13.84 2.40
N THR A 153 -17.26 -15.11 2.63
CA THR A 153 -17.10 -15.68 3.97
C THR A 153 -15.89 -15.06 4.65
N THR A 154 -16.13 -14.32 5.72
CA THR A 154 -15.13 -13.50 6.40
C THR A 154 -14.56 -14.22 7.62
N GLY A 155 -13.23 -14.36 7.69
CA GLY A 155 -12.52 -14.83 8.88
C GLY A 155 -11.94 -13.69 9.72
N GLU A 156 -11.71 -13.92 11.01
CA GLU A 156 -11.08 -12.93 11.91
C GLU A 156 -9.56 -13.15 11.96
N HIS A 157 -8.77 -12.08 11.77
CA HIS A 157 -7.31 -12.13 11.87
C HIS A 157 -6.79 -11.14 12.91
N TYR A 158 -6.28 -11.65 14.02
CA TYR A 158 -5.67 -10.85 15.09
C TYR A 158 -4.18 -10.67 14.82
N ARG A 159 -3.69 -9.42 14.81
CA ARG A 159 -2.24 -9.13 14.73
C ARG A 159 -1.83 -8.29 15.94
N TYR A 160 -1.07 -8.90 16.85
CA TYR A 160 -0.47 -8.22 18.01
C TYR A 160 0.93 -7.73 17.64
N LYS A 161 1.22 -6.43 17.81
CA LYS A 161 2.57 -5.88 17.57
C LYS A 161 3.51 -6.01 18.78
N CYS A 162 3.00 -6.19 19.99
CA CYS A 162 3.82 -6.42 21.18
C CYS A 162 3.00 -7.12 22.26
N ALA A 163 3.52 -8.22 22.80
CA ALA A 163 3.01 -8.84 24.02
C ALA A 163 3.94 -8.46 25.18
N PRO A 164 3.42 -8.04 26.35
CA PRO A 164 4.25 -7.85 27.53
C PRO A 164 4.88 -9.20 27.96
N PRO A 165 6.12 -9.20 28.49
CA PRO A 165 6.74 -10.41 29.00
C PRO A 165 6.02 -10.86 30.28
N GLY A 166 5.12 -11.84 30.14
CA GLY A 166 4.50 -12.52 31.28
C GLY A 166 2.97 -12.50 31.28
N GLY A 167 2.34 -13.39 30.51
CA GLY A 167 0.91 -13.65 30.61
C GLY A 167 0.56 -14.98 29.97
N ARG A 168 0.16 -15.96 30.78
CA ARG A 168 -0.03 -17.37 30.40
C ARG A 168 -1.09 -17.58 29.31
N SER A 169 -0.77 -18.49 28.40
CA SER A 169 -1.64 -19.10 27.39
C SER A 169 -2.83 -19.87 27.99
N SER A 170 -4.04 -19.62 27.48
CA SER A 170 -5.26 -20.46 27.59
C SER A 170 -6.41 -19.72 26.90
N ARG A 171 -7.31 -20.27 26.06
CA ARG A 171 -7.60 -21.61 25.50
C ARG A 171 -8.51 -21.38 24.27
N ARG A 172 -8.43 -22.28 23.30
CA ARG A 172 -9.29 -22.40 22.11
C ARG A 172 -10.73 -22.75 22.51
N ARG A 173 -11.75 -22.17 21.85
CA ARG A 173 -13.05 -22.82 21.67
C ARG A 173 -13.55 -22.57 20.24
N ILE A 174 -14.04 -23.66 19.66
CA ILE A 174 -14.72 -23.83 18.36
C ILE A 174 -16.06 -23.09 18.37
#